data_AF-A0A6P1AKC2-F1
#
_entry.id   AF-A0A6P1AKC2-F1
#
_cell.length_a   1.000
_cell.length_b   1.000
_cell.length_c   1.000
_cell.angle_alpha   90.00
_cell.angle_beta   90.00
_cell.angle_gamma   90.00
#
_symmetry.space_group_name_H-M   'P 1'
#
loop_
_entity.id
_entity.type
_entity.pdbx_description
1 polymer ?
#
loop_
_entity_poly.entity_id
_entity_poly.type
_entity_poly.pdbx_seq_one_letter_code
_entity_poly.pdbx_strand_id
1 'polypeptide(L)'
;MAYQGSLGVGQQLTVENHGDRTLITLTSSSVGQQQSQSINLQTGSWISPPSLFRTSTGFVLAIQTAQNKYFVKLQEQGMTTLNTEPSLANADVMLLEKVADASPMEPIEPMSPMSPMKPMKPMKMGDMEMNMNPMEMRMGNMKMEMGKPLEIKSERRFCTQCGSPVQKSDRFCASCGHQL
;
A
#
# COMPACT_ATOMS: atom_id res chain seq x y z
N MET A 1 12.82 10.66 -12.07
CA MET A 1 12.54 11.56 -10.93
C MET A 1 11.05 11.70 -10.71
N ALA A 2 10.58 11.36 -9.50
CA ALA A 2 9.16 11.27 -9.17
C ALA A 2 8.79 12.11 -7.94
N TYR A 3 7.57 12.62 -7.91
CA TYR A 3 6.99 13.39 -6.81
C TYR A 3 5.58 12.90 -6.52
N GLN A 4 5.19 12.89 -5.25
CA GLN A 4 3.84 12.53 -4.83
C GLN A 4 3.22 13.63 -3.98
N GLY A 5 1.89 13.70 -3.98
CA GLY A 5 1.14 14.59 -3.09
C GLY A 5 -0.26 14.07 -2.83
N SER A 6 -0.77 14.29 -1.62
CA SER A 6 -2.15 13.97 -1.26
C SER A 6 -3.07 15.16 -1.59
N LEU A 7 -4.12 14.92 -2.37
CA LEU A 7 -5.08 15.93 -2.77
C LEU A 7 -6.30 15.99 -1.84
N GLY A 8 -6.48 15.02 -0.94
CA GLY A 8 -7.61 14.95 -0.02
C GLY A 8 -7.92 13.52 0.40
N VAL A 9 -9.16 13.27 0.83
CA VAL A 9 -9.60 11.96 1.35
C VAL A 9 -9.55 10.92 0.24
N GLY A 10 -8.54 10.04 0.30
CA GLY A 10 -8.35 8.94 -0.64
C GLY A 10 -7.82 9.31 -2.01
N GLN A 11 -7.45 10.57 -2.27
CA GLN A 11 -6.86 11.00 -3.56
C GLN A 11 -5.36 11.27 -3.46
N GLN A 12 -4.58 10.64 -4.32
CA GLN A 12 -3.14 10.79 -4.42
C GLN A 12 -2.73 11.14 -5.85
N LEU A 13 -1.89 12.16 -5.97
CA LEU A 13 -1.23 12.58 -7.19
C LEU A 13 0.20 12.04 -7.20
N THR A 14 0.60 11.39 -8.28
CA THR A 14 1.99 11.03 -8.56
C THR A 14 2.40 11.68 -9.88
N VAL A 15 3.55 12.35 -9.87
CA VAL A 15 4.11 13.04 -11.03
C VAL A 15 5.51 12.52 -11.25
N GLU A 16 5.73 11.88 -12.40
CA GLU A 16 7.00 11.26 -12.76
C GLU A 16 7.55 11.91 -14.02
N ASN A 17 8.84 12.20 -14.01
CA ASN A 17 9.57 12.60 -15.21
C ASN A 17 10.54 11.49 -15.61
N HIS A 18 10.36 11.02 -16.84
CA HIS A 18 11.13 9.99 -17.54
C HIS A 18 11.93 10.62 -18.68
N GLY A 19 12.69 11.68 -18.38
CA GLY A 19 13.47 12.46 -19.34
C GLY A 19 12.58 13.40 -20.14
N ASP A 20 12.13 12.95 -21.30
CA ASP A 20 11.45 13.77 -22.29
C ASP A 20 9.94 13.89 -22.01
N ARG A 21 9.44 12.99 -21.16
CA ARG A 21 8.02 12.79 -20.91
C ARG A 21 7.72 12.90 -19.42
N THR A 22 6.60 13.53 -19.13
CA THR A 22 6.01 13.61 -17.80
C THR A 22 4.76 12.73 -17.75
N LEU A 23 4.76 11.76 -16.85
CA LEU A 23 3.60 10.94 -16.51
C LEU A 23 2.97 11.51 -15.25
N ILE A 24 1.69 11.87 -15.32
CA ILE A 24 0.92 12.31 -14.17
C ILE A 24 -0.15 11.26 -13.93
N THR A 25 -0.17 10.69 -12.73
CA THR A 25 -1.11 9.66 -12.30
C THR A 25 -1.93 10.19 -11.13
N LEU A 26 -3.25 10.21 -11.28
CA LEU A 26 -4.21 10.52 -10.24
C LEU A 26 -4.86 9.22 -9.78
N THR A 27 -4.64 8.85 -8.52
CA THR A 27 -5.25 7.67 -7.91
C THR A 27 -6.31 8.12 -6.92
N SER A 28 -7.53 7.63 -7.09
CA SER A 28 -8.64 7.83 -6.16
C SER A 28 -9.01 6.48 -5.53
N SER A 29 -9.09 6.43 -4.21
CA SER A 29 -9.46 5.26 -3.44
C SER A 29 -10.77 5.53 -2.70
N SER A 30 -11.71 4.61 -2.85
CA SER A 30 -13.00 4.59 -2.18
C SER A 30 -13.23 3.18 -1.61
N VAL A 31 -14.20 3.03 -0.70
CA VAL A 31 -14.45 1.73 -0.05
C VAL A 31 -14.77 0.68 -1.11
N GLY A 32 -13.88 -0.28 -1.28
CA GLY A 32 -14.02 -1.38 -2.24
C GLY A 32 -13.61 -1.09 -3.69
N GLN A 33 -13.19 0.14 -4.04
CA GLN A 33 -12.76 0.48 -5.41
C GLN A 33 -11.59 1.48 -5.43
N GLN A 34 -10.55 1.15 -6.19
CA GLN A 34 -9.43 2.06 -6.51
C GLN A 34 -9.47 2.36 -8.01
N GLN A 35 -9.55 3.64 -8.36
CA GLN A 35 -9.52 4.12 -9.73
C GLN A 35 -8.25 4.94 -9.94
N SER A 36 -7.47 4.60 -10.97
CA SER A 36 -6.33 5.39 -11.39
C SER A 36 -6.56 5.96 -12.79
N GLN A 37 -6.14 7.20 -13.00
CA GLN A 37 -6.09 7.86 -14.29
C GLN A 37 -4.68 8.37 -14.51
N SER A 38 -4.16 8.23 -15.73
CA SER A 38 -2.83 8.75 -16.05
C SER A 38 -2.84 9.52 -17.36
N ILE A 39 -2.06 10.61 -17.41
CA ILE A 39 -1.79 11.37 -18.62
C ILE A 39 -0.29 11.42 -18.86
N ASN A 40 0.09 11.31 -20.13
CA ASN A 40 1.48 11.34 -20.54
C ASN A 40 1.70 12.56 -21.45
N LEU A 41 2.56 13.47 -21.01
CA LEU A 41 2.84 14.76 -21.65
C LEU A 41 4.29 14.85 -22.09
N GLN A 42 4.52 15.35 -23.29
CA GLN A 42 5.87 15.59 -23.80
C GLN A 42 6.35 16.97 -23.35
N THR A 43 6.89 17.05 -22.14
CA THR A 43 7.30 18.32 -21.50
C THR A 43 8.80 18.59 -21.58
N GLY A 44 9.62 17.54 -21.79
CA GLY A 44 11.07 17.58 -21.60
C GLY A 44 11.51 17.48 -20.13
N SER A 45 12.82 17.62 -19.92
CA SER A 45 13.45 17.59 -18.60
C SER A 45 13.03 18.78 -17.73
N TRP A 46 12.72 18.51 -16.46
CA TRP A 46 12.38 19.54 -15.50
C TRP A 46 13.61 20.30 -15.03
N ILE A 47 13.48 21.62 -14.83
CA ILE A 47 14.53 22.47 -14.27
C ILE A 47 14.27 22.82 -12.80
N SER A 48 13.05 22.61 -12.32
CA SER A 48 12.65 22.82 -10.93
C SER A 48 11.63 21.74 -10.52
N PRO A 49 11.46 21.48 -9.21
CA PRO A 49 10.41 20.58 -8.75
C PRO A 49 9.02 21.08 -9.18
N PRO A 50 8.09 20.16 -9.49
CA PRO A 50 6.71 20.53 -9.79
C PRO A 50 6.05 21.17 -8.57
N SER A 51 5.17 22.14 -8.81
CA SER A 51 4.42 22.84 -7.77
C SER A 51 2.94 22.57 -7.93
N LEU A 52 2.28 22.19 -6.84
CA LEU A 52 0.85 21.93 -6.83
C LEU A 52 0.13 23.08 -6.15
N PHE A 53 -0.92 23.59 -6.79
CA PHE A 53 -1.70 24.72 -6.30
C PHE A 53 -3.14 24.28 -6.06
N ARG A 54 -3.67 24.53 -4.87
CA ARG A 54 -5.06 24.29 -4.52
C ARG A 54 -5.88 25.55 -4.80
N THR A 55 -6.87 25.43 -5.68
CA THR A 55 -7.79 26.52 -6.04
C THR A 55 -9.20 26.23 -5.52
N SER A 56 -10.12 27.19 -5.64
CA SER A 56 -11.54 26.98 -5.31
C SER A 56 -12.24 25.93 -6.19
N THR A 57 -11.69 25.61 -7.37
CA THR A 57 -12.34 24.74 -8.38
C THR A 57 -11.63 23.40 -8.58
N GLY A 58 -10.64 23.07 -7.74
CA GLY A 58 -9.79 21.88 -7.86
C GLY A 58 -8.31 22.22 -7.66
N PHE A 59 -7.43 21.42 -8.24
CA PHE A 59 -5.98 21.60 -8.12
C PHE A 59 -5.36 21.92 -9.48
N VAL A 60 -4.24 22.63 -9.46
CA VAL A 60 -3.46 22.96 -10.65
C VAL A 60 -2.02 22.56 -10.38
N LEU A 61 -1.50 21.64 -11.19
CA LEU A 61 -0.10 21.27 -11.20
C LEU A 61 0.64 22.16 -12.19
N ALA A 62 1.69 22.84 -11.74
CA ALA A 62 2.61 23.58 -12.58
C ALA A 62 3.94 22.85 -12.69
N ILE A 63 4.39 22.64 -13.93
CA ILE A 63 5.65 22.01 -14.27
C ILE A 63 6.49 23.01 -15.05
N GLN A 64 7.67 23.31 -14.53
CA GLN A 64 8.62 24.20 -15.17
C GLN A 64 9.72 23.37 -15.86
N THR A 65 9.83 23.54 -17.17
CA THR A 65 10.93 22.96 -17.95
C THR A 65 11.82 24.04 -18.53
N ALA A 66 12.93 23.63 -19.15
CA ALA A 66 13.86 24.55 -19.80
C ALA A 66 13.23 25.29 -20.99
N GLN A 67 12.16 24.71 -21.58
CA GLN A 67 11.55 25.20 -22.81
C GLN A 67 10.28 26.03 -22.51
N ASN A 68 9.44 25.57 -21.59
CA ASN A 68 8.13 26.19 -21.31
C ASN A 68 7.60 25.83 -19.91
N LYS A 69 6.50 26.50 -19.53
CA LYS A 69 5.69 26.13 -18.38
C LYS A 69 4.47 25.33 -18.83
N TYR A 70 4.21 24.22 -18.17
CA TYR A 70 3.04 23.39 -18.40
C TYR A 70 2.13 23.44 -17.18
N PHE A 71 0.83 23.62 -17.41
CA PHE A 71 -0.18 23.65 -16.37
C PHE A 71 -1.17 22.52 -16.59
N VAL A 72 -1.47 21.76 -15.55
CA VAL A 72 -2.45 20.66 -15.60
C VAL A 72 -3.48 20.89 -14.52
N LYS A 73 -4.75 21.01 -14.91
CA LYS A 73 -5.86 21.09 -13.98
C LYS A 73 -6.28 19.69 -13.58
N LEU A 74 -6.40 19.46 -12.28
CA LEU A 74 -6.85 18.22 -11.66
C LEU A 74 -8.23 18.50 -11.04
N GLN A 75 -9.26 17.81 -11.53
CA GLN A 75 -10.64 17.92 -11.05
C GLN A 75 -11.20 16.53 -10.75
N GLU A 76 -12.34 16.47 -10.06
CA GLU A 76 -13.01 15.19 -9.73
C GLU A 76 -13.30 14.33 -10.96
N GLN A 77 -13.64 14.95 -12.09
CA GLN A 77 -13.99 14.26 -13.33
C GLN A 77 -12.78 13.88 -14.19
N GLY A 78 -11.58 14.36 -13.85
CA GLY A 78 -10.34 13.99 -14.54
C GLY A 78 -9.29 15.10 -14.60
N MET A 79 -8.30 14.87 -15.46
CA MET A 79 -7.16 15.77 -15.65
C MET A 79 -7.24 16.45 -17.01
N THR A 80 -6.93 17.74 -17.06
CA THR A 80 -6.94 18.53 -18.30
C THR A 80 -5.69 19.39 -18.39
N THR A 81 -5.00 19.34 -19.53
CA THR A 81 -3.86 20.20 -19.80
C THR A 81 -4.31 21.59 -20.21
N LEU A 82 -3.67 22.60 -19.63
CA LEU A 82 -3.89 24.00 -19.95
C LEU A 82 -2.70 24.51 -20.77
N ASN A 83 -3.01 25.17 -21.88
CA ASN A 83 -2.01 25.80 -22.76
C ASN A 83 -1.68 27.24 -22.32
N THR A 84 -2.37 27.75 -21.31
CA THR A 84 -2.21 29.11 -20.78
C THR A 84 -2.15 29.04 -19.26
N GLU A 85 -1.49 30.02 -18.66
CA GLU A 85 -1.37 30.13 -17.20
C GLU A 85 -2.74 30.43 -16.59
N PRO A 86 -3.28 29.54 -15.74
CA PRO A 86 -4.54 29.79 -15.07
C PRO A 86 -4.38 30.86 -13.99
N SER A 87 -5.48 31.53 -13.62
CA SER A 87 -5.46 32.48 -12.51
C SER A 87 -5.23 31.76 -11.18
N LEU A 88 -4.06 31.99 -10.58
CA LEU A 88 -3.64 31.44 -9.29
C LEU A 88 -3.74 32.47 -8.13
N ALA A 89 -4.46 33.58 -8.32
CA ALA A 89 -4.45 34.73 -7.41
C ALA A 89 -4.84 34.43 -5.95
N ASN A 90 -5.57 33.34 -5.70
CA ASN A 90 -5.95 32.88 -4.35
C ASN A 90 -5.64 31.39 -4.14
N ALA A 91 -4.63 30.88 -4.82
CA ALA A 91 -4.29 29.46 -4.74
C ALA A 91 -3.31 29.18 -3.58
N ASP A 92 -3.60 28.14 -2.82
CA ASP A 92 -2.73 27.67 -1.74
C ASP A 92 -1.65 26.74 -2.32
N VAL A 93 -0.38 26.93 -1.95
CA VAL A 93 0.72 26.14 -2.51
C VAL A 93 0.93 24.88 -1.68
N MET A 94 0.75 23.74 -2.33
CA MET A 94 0.99 22.42 -1.75
C MET A 94 2.37 21.90 -2.17
N LEU A 95 3.16 21.51 -1.18
CA LEU A 95 4.45 20.88 -1.39
C LEU A 95 4.26 19.42 -1.78
N LEU A 96 4.88 19.02 -2.90
CA LEU A 96 4.97 17.63 -3.30
C LEU A 96 6.21 17.00 -2.66
N GLU A 97 6.05 15.79 -2.14
CA GLU A 97 7.15 15.01 -1.61
C GLU A 97 7.90 14.32 -2.76
N LYS A 98 9.22 14.47 -2.80
CA LYS A 98 10.03 13.76 -3.78
C LYS A 98 10.03 12.27 -3.43
N VAL A 99 9.50 11.45 -4.32
CA VAL A 99 9.63 9.99 -4.23
C VAL A 99 11.02 9.66 -4.73
N ALA A 100 11.87 9.12 -3.85
CA ALA A 100 13.16 8.61 -4.27
C ALA A 100 12.92 7.57 -5.36
N ASP A 101 13.59 7.71 -6.51
CA ASP A 101 13.66 6.66 -7.52
C ASP A 101 14.13 5.41 -6.77
N ALA A 102 13.21 4.49 -6.48
CA ALA A 102 13.57 3.16 -6.04
C ALA A 102 14.31 2.57 -7.22
N SER A 103 15.65 2.53 -7.13
CA SER A 103 16.48 1.86 -8.10
C SER A 103 15.81 0.53 -8.44
N PRO A 104 15.68 0.17 -9.73
CA PRO A 104 15.21 -1.15 -10.09
C PRO A 104 16.04 -2.14 -9.27
N MET A 105 15.42 -2.96 -8.43
CA MET A 105 16.13 -4.11 -7.87
C MET A 105 16.72 -4.81 -9.08
N GLU A 106 18.05 -4.90 -9.12
CA GLU A 106 18.73 -5.59 -10.21
C GLU A 106 18.09 -6.97 -10.37
N PRO A 107 17.85 -7.44 -11.60
CA PRO A 107 17.32 -8.77 -11.82
C PRO A 107 18.19 -9.73 -11.02
N ILE A 108 17.59 -10.45 -10.08
CA ILE A 108 18.29 -11.50 -9.34
C ILE A 108 18.82 -12.44 -10.42
N GLU A 109 20.13 -12.42 -10.64
CA GLU A 109 20.75 -13.33 -11.59
C GLU A 109 20.33 -14.75 -11.19
N PRO A 110 19.95 -15.61 -12.15
CA PRO A 110 19.50 -16.96 -11.84
C PRO A 110 20.60 -17.65 -11.04
N MET A 111 20.30 -17.89 -9.76
CA MET A 111 21.24 -18.54 -8.84
C MET A 111 21.66 -19.86 -9.47
N SER A 112 22.96 -20.02 -9.69
CA SER A 112 23.52 -21.26 -10.18
C SER A 112 23.16 -22.41 -9.21
N PRO A 113 22.88 -23.62 -9.73
CA PRO A 113 22.39 -24.71 -8.90
C PRO A 113 23.43 -25.07 -7.84
N MET A 114 23.05 -24.92 -6.57
CA MET A 114 23.90 -25.28 -5.42
C MET A 114 24.35 -26.73 -5.54
N SER A 115 25.65 -26.94 -5.46
CA SER A 115 26.23 -28.28 -5.41
C SER A 115 25.80 -28.96 -4.09
N PRO A 116 25.55 -30.29 -4.10
CA PRO A 116 25.03 -30.98 -2.93
C PRO A 116 26.03 -30.93 -1.77
N MET A 117 25.58 -30.36 -0.65
CA MET A 117 26.35 -30.30 0.60
C MET A 117 26.63 -31.72 1.10
N LYS A 118 27.86 -31.95 1.55
CA LYS A 118 28.25 -33.21 2.20
C LYS A 118 27.56 -33.32 3.58
N PRO A 119 27.18 -34.53 4.03
CA PRO A 119 26.49 -34.71 5.30
C PRO A 119 27.36 -34.24 6.47
N MET A 120 26.81 -33.35 7.31
CA MET A 120 27.46 -32.95 8.55
C MET A 120 27.44 -34.11 9.54
N LYS A 121 28.55 -34.27 10.28
CA LYS A 121 28.64 -35.25 11.38
C LYS A 121 27.71 -34.84 12.53
N PRO A 122 27.15 -35.78 13.31
CA PRO A 122 26.17 -35.46 14.34
C PRO A 122 26.83 -34.71 15.50
N MET A 123 26.29 -33.54 15.84
CA MET A 123 26.59 -32.86 17.10
C MET A 123 25.83 -33.57 18.22
N LYS A 124 26.55 -34.06 19.25
CA LYS A 124 25.92 -34.62 20.46
C LYS A 124 25.49 -33.48 21.37
N MET A 125 24.19 -33.35 21.62
CA MET A 125 23.61 -32.35 22.52
C MET A 125 23.03 -33.04 23.77
N GLY A 126 23.90 -33.37 24.73
CA GLY A 126 23.56 -33.69 26.13
C GLY A 126 22.40 -34.65 26.43
N ASP A 127 21.86 -34.55 27.65
CA ASP A 127 20.78 -35.37 28.24
C ASP A 127 19.38 -35.05 27.69
N MET A 128 19.24 -34.90 26.37
CA MET A 128 17.93 -34.77 25.73
C MET A 128 17.31 -36.15 25.52
N GLU A 129 16.47 -36.58 26.46
CA GLU A 129 15.55 -37.70 26.25
C GLU A 129 14.32 -37.24 25.49
N MET A 130 14.14 -37.78 24.28
CA MET A 130 12.95 -37.61 23.45
C MET A 130 12.22 -38.95 23.41
N ASN A 131 11.04 -39.04 24.01
CA ASN A 131 10.21 -40.25 23.96
C ASN A 131 9.17 -40.09 22.84
N MET A 132 9.10 -41.05 21.91
CA MET A 132 8.28 -40.96 20.71
C MET A 132 6.85 -41.52 20.87
N ASN A 133 6.32 -41.60 22.09
CA ASN A 133 4.93 -41.98 22.33
C ASN A 133 4.39 -41.34 23.63
N PRO A 134 3.51 -40.32 23.59
CA PRO A 134 3.39 -39.20 22.64
C PRO A 134 4.42 -38.10 22.94
N MET A 135 4.58 -37.15 22.01
CA MET A 135 5.66 -36.16 22.00
C MET A 135 5.61 -35.20 23.21
N GLU A 136 6.45 -35.44 24.23
CA GLU A 136 6.66 -34.54 25.37
C GLU A 136 8.01 -33.84 25.25
N MET A 137 8.04 -32.50 25.36
CA MET A 137 9.26 -31.71 25.49
C MET A 137 9.34 -31.14 26.91
N ARG A 138 10.40 -31.46 27.65
CA ARG A 138 10.65 -30.95 29.02
C ARG A 138 11.84 -29.99 28.98
N MET A 139 11.63 -28.72 29.33
CA MET A 139 12.71 -27.76 29.62
C MET A 139 12.58 -27.34 31.09
N GLY A 140 13.32 -28.01 31.97
CA GLY A 140 13.26 -27.77 33.41
C GLY A 140 11.84 -27.96 33.98
N ASN A 141 11.33 -26.93 34.66
CA ASN A 141 10.05 -26.99 35.39
C ASN A 141 8.82 -26.69 34.51
N MET A 142 9.01 -26.36 33.23
CA MET A 142 7.92 -26.08 32.29
C MET A 142 7.64 -27.30 31.41
N LYS A 143 6.45 -27.88 31.60
CA LYS A 143 5.90 -28.98 30.78
C LYS A 143 4.86 -28.40 29.82
N MET A 144 5.07 -28.53 28.51
CA MET A 144 4.03 -28.30 27.50
C MET A 144 3.53 -29.65 26.98
N GLU A 145 2.28 -30.00 27.28
CA GLU A 145 1.57 -31.14 26.72
C GLU A 145 0.74 -30.67 25.52
N MET A 146 1.09 -31.10 24.31
CA MET A 146 0.29 -30.86 23.11
C MET A 146 -0.51 -32.13 22.79
N GLY A 147 -1.70 -32.26 23.37
CA GLY A 147 -2.50 -33.49 23.20
C GLY A 147 -3.86 -33.56 23.89
N LYS A 148 -4.38 -32.47 24.45
CA LYS A 148 -5.78 -32.45 24.90
C LYS A 148 -6.61 -31.75 23.82
N PRO A 149 -7.60 -32.41 23.19
CA PRO A 149 -8.58 -31.69 22.41
C PRO A 149 -9.26 -30.72 23.38
N LEU A 150 -8.92 -29.44 23.27
CA LEU A 150 -9.76 -28.40 23.85
C LEU A 150 -11.07 -28.54 23.09
N GLU A 151 -12.09 -29.06 23.76
CA GLU A 151 -13.48 -28.95 23.32
C GLU A 151 -13.66 -27.52 22.79
N ILE A 152 -13.87 -27.39 21.48
CA ILE A 152 -14.18 -26.12 20.82
C ILE A 152 -15.59 -25.76 21.29
N LYS A 153 -15.67 -25.25 22.51
CA LYS A 153 -16.90 -24.70 23.06
C LYS A 153 -17.03 -23.30 22.51
N SER A 154 -18.08 -23.14 21.72
CA SER A 154 -18.61 -21.92 21.11
C SER A 154 -17.95 -21.42 19.83
N GLU A 155 -18.52 -21.86 18.70
CA GLU A 155 -18.60 -21.14 17.42
C GLU A 155 -19.13 -19.72 17.68
N ARG A 156 -18.25 -18.79 18.03
CA ARG A 156 -18.62 -17.37 18.13
C ARG A 156 -18.85 -16.85 16.71
N ARG A 157 -20.11 -16.68 16.34
CA ARG A 157 -20.49 -16.01 15.09
C ARG A 157 -20.47 -14.50 15.31
N PHE A 158 -20.27 -13.76 14.22
CA PHE A 158 -20.30 -12.29 14.23
C PHE A 158 -21.35 -11.80 13.23
N CYS A 159 -22.01 -10.69 13.55
CA CYS A 159 -22.98 -10.06 12.66
C CYS A 159 -22.28 -9.54 11.40
N THR A 160 -22.80 -9.90 10.22
CA THR A 160 -22.24 -9.47 8.93
C THR A 160 -22.42 -7.98 8.64
N GLN A 161 -23.36 -7.30 9.31
CA GLN A 161 -23.58 -5.86 9.12
C GLN A 161 -22.75 -4.98 10.05
N CYS A 162 -22.61 -5.34 11.33
CA CYS A 162 -21.98 -4.47 12.33
C CYS A 162 -20.77 -5.09 13.05
N GLY A 163 -20.45 -6.37 12.78
CA GLY A 163 -19.32 -7.08 13.38
C GLY A 163 -19.50 -7.46 14.84
N SER A 164 -20.66 -7.21 15.47
CA SER A 164 -20.88 -7.59 16.87
C SER A 164 -20.91 -9.11 17.05
N PRO A 165 -20.41 -9.66 18.18
CA PRO A 165 -20.54 -11.08 18.47
C PRO A 165 -22.02 -11.47 18.63
N VAL A 166 -22.40 -12.62 18.07
CA VAL A 166 -23.77 -13.16 18.11
C VAL A 166 -23.74 -14.64 18.44
N GLN A 167 -24.80 -15.13 19.11
CA GLN A 167 -24.93 -16.53 19.47
C GLN A 167 -25.61 -17.35 18.37
N LYS A 168 -25.41 -18.67 18.39
CA LYS A 168 -25.96 -19.61 17.40
C LYS A 168 -27.49 -19.65 17.39
N SER A 169 -28.14 -19.28 18.49
CA SER A 169 -29.60 -19.20 18.66
C SER A 169 -30.19 -17.82 18.34
N ASP A 170 -29.37 -16.80 18.08
CA ASP A 170 -29.85 -15.45 17.83
C ASP A 170 -30.41 -15.35 16.41
N ARG A 171 -31.68 -14.94 16.29
CA ARG A 171 -32.32 -14.65 14.99
C ARG A 171 -32.05 -13.23 14.51
N PHE A 172 -31.72 -12.34 15.44
CA PHE A 172 -31.44 -10.94 15.18
C PHE A 172 -30.26 -10.48 16.02
N CYS A 173 -29.46 -9.58 15.45
CA CYS A 173 -28.34 -8.94 16.13
C CYS A 173 -28.85 -7.98 17.21
N ALA A 174 -28.44 -8.17 18.46
CA ALA A 174 -28.79 -7.27 19.56
C ALA A 174 -28.22 -5.85 19.43
N SER A 175 -27.17 -5.67 18.61
CA SER A 175 -26.49 -4.38 18.42
C SER A 175 -27.12 -3.52 17.32
N CYS A 176 -27.59 -4.14 16.23
CA CYS A 176 -28.09 -3.40 15.05
C CYS A 176 -29.48 -3.83 14.55
N GLY A 177 -30.09 -4.87 15.14
CA GLY A 177 -31.39 -5.40 14.74
C GLY A 177 -31.40 -6.21 13.43
N HIS A 178 -30.24 -6.41 12.80
CA HIS A 178 -30.14 -7.19 11.56
C HIS A 178 -30.43 -8.68 11.78
N GLN A 179 -31.17 -9.30 10.87
CA GLN A 179 -31.45 -10.74 10.93
C GLN A 179 -30.19 -11.55 10.59
N LEU A 180 -29.88 -12.57 11.41
CA LEU A 180 -28.62 -13.35 11.35
C LEU A 180 -28.73 -14.64 10.53
#